data_AF-A0A4Q3MYR9-F1
#
_entry.id   AF-A0A4Q3MYR9-F1
#
_cell.length_a   1.000
_cell.length_b   1.000
_cell.length_c   1.000
_cell.angle_alpha   90.00
_cell.angle_beta   90.00
_cell.angle_gamma   90.00
#
_symmetry.space_group_name_H-M   'P 1'
#
loop_
_entity.id
_entity.type
_entity.pdbx_description
1 polymer ?
#
loop_
_entity_poly.entity_id
_entity_poly.type
_entity_poly.pdbx_seq_one_letter_code
_entity_poly.pdbx_strand_id
1 'polypeptide(L)'
;MPLLWALLGAAAAGVDRAAWAALMQEPQLPKAWLLTMGTGVAATVLSLALSAWVIGGSFPGPAWQRLVRWLPPLLATPHAAFAIGLAFLVAPSGWVLRALSPWATGLDAPPPWPTTQDPWGLGLVAVLVAKEVPFLLWTAAAQLQRADAGGRLARELTLARTLGYSPRRAWRVVGWPQLAPRL
;
A
#
# COMPACT_ATOMS: atom_id res chain seq x y z
N MET A 1 -13.28 -25.65 -22.82
CA MET A 1 -13.35 -26.92 -22.06
C MET A 1 -12.72 -26.85 -20.67
N PRO A 2 -11.44 -26.43 -20.46
CA PRO A 2 -10.84 -26.41 -19.11
C PRO A 2 -11.50 -25.42 -18.13
N LEU A 3 -11.91 -24.24 -18.59
CA LEU A 3 -12.62 -23.25 -17.76
C LEU A 3 -14.00 -23.74 -17.29
N LEU A 4 -14.70 -24.51 -18.13
CA LEU A 4 -16.02 -25.08 -17.81
C LEU A 4 -15.88 -26.15 -16.72
N TRP A 5 -14.87 -27.01 -16.82
CA TRP A 5 -14.55 -28.00 -15.79
C TRP A 5 -14.12 -27.35 -14.47
N ALA A 6 -13.31 -26.29 -14.51
CA ALA A 6 -12.93 -25.54 -13.32
C ALA A 6 -14.14 -24.87 -12.64
N LEU A 7 -15.04 -24.27 -13.44
CA LEU A 7 -16.28 -23.67 -12.94
C LEU A 7 -17.21 -24.72 -12.31
N LEU A 8 -17.37 -25.87 -12.95
CA LEU A 8 -18.18 -26.97 -12.41
C LEU A 8 -17.57 -27.55 -11.14
N GLY A 9 -16.25 -27.69 -11.07
CA GLY A 9 -15.53 -28.12 -9.87
C GLY A 9 -15.69 -27.13 -8.71
N ALA A 10 -15.57 -25.83 -8.98
CA ALA A 10 -15.80 -24.78 -7.97
C ALA A 10 -17.26 -24.74 -7.50
N ALA A 11 -18.22 -24.92 -8.41
CA ALA A 11 -19.63 -25.00 -8.08
C ALA A 11 -19.95 -26.24 -7.22
N ALA A 12 -19.38 -27.40 -7.56
CA ALA A 12 -19.52 -28.63 -6.78
C ALA A 12 -18.95 -28.46 -5.36
N ALA A 13 -17.75 -27.88 -5.24
CA ALA A 13 -17.14 -27.57 -3.94
C ALA A 13 -17.97 -26.54 -3.14
N GLY A 14 -18.58 -25.56 -3.81
CA GLY A 14 -19.41 -24.54 -3.17
C GLY A 14 -20.72 -25.09 -2.58
N VAL A 15 -21.24 -26.20 -3.11
CA VAL A 15 -22.49 -26.85 -2.64
C VAL A 15 -22.22 -27.92 -1.57
N ASP A 16 -20.95 -28.29 -1.33
CA ASP A 16 -20.58 -29.29 -0.33
C ASP A 16 -20.83 -28.78 1.10
N ARG A 17 -21.92 -29.25 1.70
CA ARG A 17 -22.33 -28.91 3.07
C ARG A 17 -21.36 -29.43 4.12
N ALA A 18 -20.71 -30.57 3.88
CA ALA A 18 -19.75 -31.15 4.83
C ALA A 18 -18.48 -30.29 4.90
N ALA A 19 -18.01 -29.78 3.75
CA ALA A 19 -16.89 -28.85 3.70
C ALA A 19 -17.18 -27.54 4.45
N TRP A 20 -18.38 -26.96 4.29
CA TRP A 20 -18.80 -25.78 5.06
C TRP A 20 -18.88 -26.04 6.56
N ALA A 21 -19.44 -27.19 6.97
CA ALA A 21 -19.51 -27.57 8.38
C ALA A 21 -18.09 -27.77 8.99
N ALA A 22 -17.18 -28.39 8.25
CA ALA A 22 -15.79 -28.56 8.66
C ALA A 22 -15.07 -27.20 8.79
N LEU A 23 -15.26 -26.29 7.83
CA LEU A 23 -14.69 -24.94 7.86
C LEU A 23 -15.14 -24.15 9.10
N MET A 24 -16.43 -24.25 9.46
CA MET A 24 -16.97 -23.56 10.64
C MET A 24 -16.48 -24.17 11.97
N GLN A 25 -15.99 -25.41 11.94
CA GLN A 25 -15.40 -26.09 13.11
C GLN A 25 -13.89 -25.87 13.21
N GLU A 26 -13.25 -25.29 12.19
CA GLU A 26 -11.81 -25.11 12.15
C GLU A 26 -11.36 -24.07 13.21
N PRO A 27 -10.54 -24.45 14.20
CA PRO A 27 -10.15 -23.56 15.30
C PRO A 27 -9.35 -22.34 14.85
N GLN A 28 -8.71 -22.43 13.68
CA GLN A 28 -7.88 -21.37 13.12
C GLN A 28 -8.69 -20.31 12.36
N LEU A 29 -9.95 -20.59 12.01
CA LEU A 29 -10.78 -19.70 11.20
C LEU A 29 -10.88 -18.28 11.78
N PRO A 30 -11.18 -18.07 13.08
CA PRO A 30 -11.32 -16.72 13.63
C PRO A 30 -10.00 -15.94 13.60
N LYS A 31 -8.88 -16.63 13.87
CA LYS A 31 -7.54 -16.04 13.83
C LYS A 31 -7.16 -15.66 12.41
N ALA A 32 -7.39 -16.54 11.44
CA ALA A 32 -7.12 -16.28 10.02
C ALA A 32 -7.95 -15.09 9.52
N TRP A 33 -9.23 -15.02 9.90
CA TRP A 33 -10.11 -13.92 9.54
C TRP A 33 -9.64 -12.59 10.14
N LEU A 34 -9.33 -12.57 11.43
CA LEU A 34 -8.83 -11.38 12.13
C LEU A 34 -7.49 -10.90 11.55
N LEU A 35 -6.56 -11.82 11.26
CA LEU A 35 -5.29 -11.47 10.63
C LEU A 35 -5.49 -10.92 9.22
N THR A 36 -6.37 -11.53 8.42
CA THR A 36 -6.66 -11.08 7.05
C THR A 36 -7.29 -9.68 7.06
N MET A 37 -8.31 -9.46 7.88
CA MET A 37 -8.95 -8.15 8.01
C MET A 37 -8.01 -7.11 8.63
N GLY A 38 -7.31 -7.48 9.70
CA GLY A 38 -6.39 -6.60 10.41
C GLY A 38 -5.24 -6.11 9.53
N THR A 39 -4.59 -7.03 8.80
CA THR A 39 -3.51 -6.66 7.87
C THR A 39 -4.04 -5.86 6.68
N GLY A 40 -5.20 -6.21 6.11
CA GLY A 40 -5.82 -5.47 5.03
C GLY A 40 -6.17 -4.03 5.42
N VAL A 41 -6.86 -3.85 6.56
CA VAL A 41 -7.23 -2.53 7.08
C VAL A 41 -5.99 -1.72 7.44
N ALA A 42 -5.02 -2.31 8.15
CA ALA A 42 -3.79 -1.62 8.52
C ALA A 42 -3.02 -1.14 7.28
N ALA A 43 -2.83 -2.01 6.28
CA ALA A 43 -2.18 -1.64 5.03
C ALA A 43 -2.94 -0.51 4.31
N THR A 44 -4.26 -0.57 4.28
CA THR A 44 -5.10 0.45 3.63
C THR A 44 -4.96 1.82 4.30
N VAL A 45 -5.13 1.87 5.63
CA VAL A 45 -5.01 3.10 6.42
C VAL A 45 -3.61 3.70 6.30
N LEU A 46 -2.57 2.87 6.41
CA LEU A 46 -1.18 3.33 6.29
C LEU A 46 -0.88 3.85 4.88
N SER A 47 -1.36 3.17 3.84
CA SER A 47 -1.14 3.59 2.45
C SER A 47 -1.84 4.91 2.14
N LEU A 48 -3.08 5.09 2.61
CA LEU A 48 -3.80 6.35 2.48
C LEU A 48 -3.12 7.48 3.25
N ALA A 49 -2.72 7.24 4.50
CA ALA A 49 -2.04 8.24 5.32
C ALA A 49 -0.69 8.66 4.71
N LEU A 50 0.11 7.72 4.24
CA LEU A 50 1.40 7.99 3.62
C LEU A 50 1.22 8.72 2.28
N SER A 51 0.25 8.31 1.46
CA SER A 51 -0.09 9.01 0.21
C SER A 51 -0.55 10.44 0.48
N ALA A 52 -1.43 10.66 1.48
CA ALA A 52 -1.87 11.98 1.90
C ALA A 52 -0.70 12.88 2.31
N TRP A 53 0.25 12.32 3.07
CA TRP A 53 1.44 13.03 3.53
C TRP A 53 2.37 13.39 2.36
N VAL A 54 2.65 12.43 1.47
CA VAL A 54 3.50 12.66 0.28
C VAL A 54 2.88 13.71 -0.63
N ILE A 55 1.58 13.62 -0.95
CA ILE A 55 0.92 14.61 -1.82
C ILE A 55 0.95 15.97 -1.14
N GLY A 56 0.55 16.08 0.12
CA GLY A 56 0.52 17.35 0.84
C GLY A 56 1.89 18.03 1.02
N GLY A 57 2.97 17.24 1.01
CA GLY A 57 4.35 17.76 1.10
C GLY A 57 4.99 18.09 -0.24
N SER A 58 4.48 17.56 -1.36
CA SER A 58 5.09 17.70 -2.69
C SER A 58 4.27 18.52 -3.67
N PHE A 59 2.94 18.59 -3.47
CA PHE A 59 2.00 19.34 -4.28
C PHE A 59 1.66 20.71 -3.67
N PRO A 60 1.52 21.79 -4.47
CA PRO A 60 1.89 21.89 -5.87
C PRO A 60 3.39 22.25 -6.02
N GLY A 61 4.07 21.68 -7.03
CA GLY A 61 5.46 22.08 -7.31
C GLY A 61 6.28 21.09 -8.15
N PRO A 62 7.58 21.38 -8.34
CA PRO A 62 8.48 20.53 -9.13
C PRO A 62 8.76 19.19 -8.44
N ALA A 63 8.66 19.11 -7.10
CA ALA A 63 8.76 17.84 -6.37
C ALA A 63 7.64 16.87 -6.80
N TRP A 64 6.40 17.35 -6.89
CA TRP A 64 5.28 16.57 -7.41
C TRP A 64 5.51 16.09 -8.84
N GLN A 65 5.97 16.97 -9.74
CA GLN A 65 6.24 16.60 -11.13
C GLN A 65 7.32 15.51 -11.25
N ARG A 66 8.40 15.61 -10.46
CA ARG A 66 9.44 14.58 -10.41
C ARG A 66 8.86 13.27 -9.91
N LEU A 67 8.09 13.28 -8.83
CA LEU A 67 7.44 12.08 -8.28
C LEU A 67 6.57 11.40 -9.33
N VAL A 68 5.67 12.15 -9.98
CA VAL A 68 4.76 11.62 -11.02
C VAL A 68 5.51 10.97 -12.18
N ARG A 69 6.67 11.50 -12.57
CA ARG A 69 7.49 10.93 -13.65
C ARG A 69 8.08 9.56 -13.31
N TRP A 70 8.33 9.28 -12.03
CA TRP A 70 8.87 7.99 -11.57
C TRP A 70 7.79 6.94 -11.27
N LEU A 71 6.51 7.31 -11.20
CA LEU A 71 5.43 6.37 -10.92
C LEU A 71 5.21 5.32 -12.04
N PRO A 72 5.16 5.69 -13.34
CA PRO A 72 4.96 4.70 -14.41
C PRO A 72 5.99 3.55 -14.44
N PRO A 73 7.32 3.78 -14.36
CA PRO A 73 8.27 2.68 -14.35
C PRO A 73 8.16 1.82 -13.08
N LEU A 74 7.79 2.40 -11.95
CA LEU A 74 7.56 1.66 -10.70
C LEU A 74 6.33 0.74 -10.82
N LEU A 75 5.25 1.24 -11.44
CA LEU A 75 4.00 0.50 -11.65
C LEU A 75 4.07 -0.53 -12.79
N ALA A 76 5.02 -0.38 -13.72
CA ALA A 76 5.27 -1.36 -14.77
C ALA A 76 5.87 -2.68 -14.24
N THR A 77 6.30 -2.71 -12.98
CA THR A 77 6.85 -3.93 -12.37
C THR A 77 5.76 -4.98 -12.16
N PRO A 78 6.00 -6.26 -12.54
CA PRO A 78 5.06 -7.32 -12.25
C PRO A 78 4.83 -7.44 -10.74
N HIS A 79 3.57 -7.45 -10.30
CA HIS A 79 3.19 -7.49 -8.88
C HIS A 79 3.89 -8.62 -8.10
N ALA A 80 4.00 -9.81 -8.71
CA ALA A 80 4.70 -10.95 -8.12
C ALA A 80 6.21 -10.67 -7.96
N ALA A 81 6.85 -10.06 -8.97
CA ALA A 81 8.26 -9.72 -8.91
C ALA A 81 8.54 -8.65 -7.84
N PHE A 82 7.65 -7.66 -7.69
CA PHE A 82 7.74 -6.65 -6.64
C PHE A 82 7.66 -7.29 -5.24
N ALA A 83 6.64 -8.12 -5.00
CA ALA A 83 6.44 -8.78 -3.71
C ALA A 83 7.62 -9.69 -3.34
N ILE A 84 8.09 -10.50 -4.30
CA ILE A 84 9.25 -11.39 -4.12
C ILE A 84 10.53 -10.57 -3.87
N GLY A 85 10.79 -9.56 -4.69
CA GLY A 85 11.96 -8.68 -4.55
C GLY A 85 11.99 -7.97 -3.21
N LEU A 86 10.84 -7.45 -2.75
CA LEU A 86 10.73 -6.80 -1.45
C LEU A 86 10.88 -7.79 -0.29
N ALA A 87 10.33 -9.00 -0.41
CA ALA A 87 10.55 -10.06 0.58
C ALA A 87 12.03 -10.41 0.71
N PHE A 88 12.76 -10.55 -0.41
CA PHE A 88 14.22 -10.76 -0.41
C PHE A 88 15.00 -9.56 0.12
N LEU A 89 14.52 -8.35 -0.11
CA LEU A 89 15.17 -7.12 0.36
C LEU A 89 15.12 -7.01 1.88
N VAL A 90 13.96 -7.32 2.48
CA VAL A 90 13.67 -7.18 3.91
C VAL A 90 14.10 -8.39 4.71
N ALA A 91 14.26 -9.56 4.09
CA ALA A 91 14.68 -10.79 4.75
C ALA A 91 15.92 -10.60 5.65
N PRO A 92 16.07 -11.37 6.75
CA PRO A 92 17.24 -11.29 7.63
C PRO A 92 18.57 -11.54 6.91
N SER A 93 18.56 -12.31 5.83
CA SER A 93 19.71 -12.55 4.95
C SER A 93 19.70 -11.70 3.68
N GLY A 94 18.76 -10.75 3.61
CA GLY A 94 18.46 -9.89 2.47
C GLY A 94 19.52 -8.83 2.21
N TRP A 95 19.39 -8.16 1.05
CA TRP A 95 20.41 -7.22 0.58
C TRP A 95 20.54 -5.98 1.47
N VAL A 96 19.46 -5.51 2.09
CA VAL A 96 19.53 -4.34 3.01
C VAL A 96 20.39 -4.68 4.21
N LEU A 97 20.14 -5.81 4.86
CA LEU A 97 20.91 -6.19 6.04
C LEU A 97 22.36 -6.50 5.65
N ARG A 98 22.62 -7.17 4.53
CA ARG A 98 23.99 -7.38 4.03
C ARG A 98 24.74 -6.08 3.75
N ALA A 99 24.06 -5.07 3.22
CA ALA A 99 24.68 -3.79 2.93
C ALA A 99 25.00 -2.99 4.19
N LEU A 100 24.28 -3.21 5.29
CA LEU A 100 24.43 -2.48 6.56
C LEU A 100 25.22 -3.27 7.62
N SER A 101 25.36 -4.59 7.45
CA SER A 101 26.02 -5.49 8.40
C SER A 101 27.44 -5.85 7.94
N PRO A 102 28.42 -5.95 8.84
CA PRO A 102 28.35 -5.66 10.27
C PRO A 102 28.61 -4.18 10.62
N TRP A 103 29.01 -3.34 9.67
CA TRP A 103 29.58 -2.02 9.97
C TRP A 103 28.60 -1.01 10.59
N ALA A 104 27.31 -1.03 10.23
CA ALA A 104 26.30 -0.14 10.80
C ALA A 104 25.45 -0.80 11.90
N THR A 105 25.30 -2.12 11.85
CA THR A 105 24.38 -2.86 12.73
C THR A 105 25.09 -3.69 13.81
N GLY A 106 26.37 -4.03 13.62
CA GLY A 106 27.12 -4.90 14.52
C GLY A 106 26.63 -6.36 14.55
N LEU A 107 25.84 -6.79 13.56
CA LEU A 107 25.28 -8.14 13.52
C LEU A 107 26.22 -9.10 12.77
N ASP A 108 26.83 -10.03 13.52
CA ASP A 108 27.69 -11.07 12.94
C ASP A 108 26.90 -12.24 12.33
N ALA A 109 25.61 -12.35 12.68
CA ALA A 109 24.69 -13.36 12.18
C ALA A 109 23.33 -12.74 11.80
N PRO A 110 22.61 -13.30 10.82
CA PRO A 110 21.27 -12.85 10.48
C PRO A 110 20.36 -13.02 11.69
N PRO A 111 19.68 -11.94 12.13
CA PRO A 111 18.90 -11.99 13.34
C PRO A 111 17.60 -12.77 13.10
N PRO A 112 17.01 -13.39 14.15
CA PRO A 112 15.92 -14.36 13.99
C PRO A 112 14.55 -13.68 13.78
N TRP A 113 14.46 -12.73 12.85
CA TRP A 113 13.23 -11.97 12.59
C TRP A 113 12.44 -12.66 11.48
N PRO A 114 11.23 -13.19 11.73
CA PRO A 114 10.40 -13.71 10.66
C PRO A 114 9.87 -12.52 9.85
N THR A 115 10.46 -12.25 8.69
CA THR A 115 10.00 -11.21 7.76
C THR A 115 8.91 -11.73 6.83
N THR A 116 8.83 -13.05 6.67
CA THR A 116 7.81 -13.77 5.91
C THR A 116 7.14 -14.77 6.85
N GLN A 117 5.83 -14.94 6.72
CA GLN A 117 5.00 -15.75 7.65
C GLN A 117 5.13 -15.30 9.12
N ASP A 118 5.25 -13.99 9.34
CA ASP A 118 5.32 -13.44 10.68
C ASP A 118 3.97 -13.60 11.41
N PRO A 119 3.95 -13.86 12.73
CA PRO A 119 2.71 -14.14 13.45
C PRO A 119 1.68 -12.99 13.46
N TRP A 120 2.11 -11.78 13.14
CA TRP A 120 1.34 -10.53 13.23
C TRP A 120 0.98 -9.96 11.85
N GLY A 121 1.51 -10.53 10.77
CA GLY A 121 1.35 -10.05 9.40
C GLY A 121 2.02 -8.70 9.09
N LEU A 122 2.98 -8.25 9.90
CA LEU A 122 3.67 -6.97 9.70
C LEU A 122 4.46 -6.92 8.39
N GLY A 123 5.09 -8.03 8.02
CA GLY A 123 5.81 -8.13 6.75
C GLY A 123 4.86 -7.99 5.56
N LEU A 124 3.67 -8.62 5.65
CA LEU A 124 2.61 -8.48 4.66
C LEU A 124 2.12 -7.04 4.56
N VAL A 125 1.84 -6.39 5.70
CA VAL A 125 1.42 -4.98 5.73
C VAL A 125 2.45 -4.08 5.05
N ALA A 126 3.75 -4.25 5.36
CA ALA A 126 4.80 -3.45 4.75
C ALA A 126 4.85 -3.62 3.22
N VAL A 127 4.75 -4.86 2.72
CA VAL A 127 4.73 -5.15 1.28
C VAL A 127 3.50 -4.54 0.60
N LEU A 128 2.33 -4.66 1.24
CA LEU A 128 1.09 -4.05 0.74
C LEU A 128 1.23 -2.53 0.68
N VAL A 129 1.70 -1.88 1.74
CA VAL A 129 1.89 -0.41 1.76
C VAL A 129 2.86 0.03 0.66
N ALA A 130 3.98 -0.69 0.51
CA ALA A 130 4.99 -0.36 -0.49
C ALA A 130 4.45 -0.43 -1.93
N LYS A 131 3.47 -1.31 -2.22
CA LYS A 131 2.84 -1.36 -3.55
C LYS A 131 1.67 -0.39 -3.71
N GLU A 132 0.86 -0.22 -2.68
CA GLU A 132 -0.38 0.57 -2.77
C GLU A 132 -0.09 2.06 -2.81
N VAL A 133 0.95 2.55 -2.12
CA VAL A 133 1.31 3.97 -2.12
C VAL A 133 1.64 4.49 -3.53
N PRO A 134 2.52 3.84 -4.33
CA PRO A 134 2.73 4.21 -5.73
C PRO A 134 1.43 4.25 -6.55
N PHE A 135 0.54 3.29 -6.34
CA PHE A 135 -0.74 3.23 -7.05
C PHE A 135 -1.65 4.40 -6.66
N LEU A 136 -1.82 4.68 -5.37
CA LEU A 136 -2.60 5.81 -4.85
C LEU A 136 -2.03 7.16 -5.28
N LEU A 137 -0.70 7.29 -5.34
CA LEU A 137 -0.06 8.50 -5.85
C LEU A 137 -0.33 8.68 -7.35
N TRP A 138 -0.36 7.59 -8.12
CA TRP A 138 -0.66 7.64 -9.54
C TRP A 138 -2.13 7.94 -9.81
N THR A 139 -3.06 7.36 -9.05
CA THR A 139 -4.49 7.72 -9.15
C THR A 139 -4.70 9.19 -8.75
N ALA A 140 -4.05 9.68 -7.70
CA ALA A 140 -4.10 11.10 -7.33
C ALA A 140 -3.54 11.99 -8.45
N ALA A 141 -2.43 11.58 -9.08
CA ALA A 141 -1.85 12.28 -10.23
C ALA A 141 -2.80 12.35 -11.42
N ALA A 142 -3.43 11.23 -11.78
CA ALA A 142 -4.43 11.20 -12.84
C ALA A 142 -5.61 12.14 -12.53
N GLN A 143 -6.07 12.19 -11.27
CA GLN A 143 -7.15 13.10 -10.86
C GLN A 143 -6.73 14.57 -10.90
N LEU A 144 -5.50 14.89 -10.50
CA LEU A 144 -4.97 16.26 -10.49
C LEU A 144 -4.57 16.76 -11.89
N GLN A 145 -4.28 15.86 -12.83
CA GLN A 145 -3.99 16.18 -14.23
C GLN A 145 -5.25 16.39 -15.09
N ARG A 146 -6.44 16.02 -14.59
CA ARG A 146 -7.70 16.35 -15.26
C ARG A 146 -7.84 17.86 -15.42
N ALA A 147 -8.46 18.28 -16.55
CA ALA A 147 -8.60 19.68 -16.93
C ALA A 147 -9.04 20.54 -15.73
N ASP A 148 -8.18 21.52 -15.39
CA ASP A 148 -8.28 22.45 -14.26
C ASP A 148 -8.28 21.90 -12.83
N ALA A 149 -8.33 20.59 -12.59
CA ALA A 149 -8.43 20.05 -11.22
C ALA A 149 -7.21 20.42 -10.35
N GLY A 150 -6.00 20.16 -10.84
CA GLY A 150 -4.76 20.50 -10.13
C GLY A 150 -4.54 22.01 -10.03
N GLY A 151 -4.80 22.76 -11.10
CA GLY A 151 -4.68 24.23 -11.10
C GLY A 151 -5.65 24.88 -10.12
N ARG A 152 -6.89 24.39 -10.05
CA ARG A 152 -7.91 24.85 -9.08
C ARG A 152 -7.48 24.55 -7.66
N LEU A 153 -7.06 23.33 -7.35
CA LEU A 153 -6.63 22.97 -6.01
C LEU A 153 -5.40 23.79 -5.56
N ALA A 154 -4.44 24.04 -6.46
CA ALA A 154 -3.30 24.89 -6.16
C ALA A 154 -3.73 26.33 -5.80
N ARG A 155 -4.70 26.91 -6.51
CA ARG A 155 -5.26 28.23 -6.19
C ARG A 155 -5.98 28.23 -4.85
N GLU A 156 -6.80 27.23 -4.57
CA GLU A 156 -7.52 27.09 -3.29
C GLU A 156 -6.55 26.98 -2.10
N LEU A 157 -5.46 26.21 -2.25
CA LEU A 157 -4.41 26.11 -1.22
C LEU A 157 -3.69 27.44 -1.02
N THR A 158 -3.42 28.20 -2.09
CA THR A 158 -2.86 29.55 -1.99
C THR A 158 -3.82 30.50 -1.27
N LEU A 159 -5.11 30.48 -1.60
CA LEU A 159 -6.14 31.29 -0.93
C LEU A 159 -6.24 30.95 0.56
N ALA A 160 -6.22 29.66 0.93
CA ALA A 160 -6.19 29.25 2.32
C ALA A 160 -4.96 29.83 3.05
N ARG A 161 -3.80 29.85 2.40
CA ARG A 161 -2.59 30.45 2.98
C ARG A 161 -2.70 31.97 3.16
N THR A 162 -3.32 32.69 2.23
CA THR A 162 -3.56 34.15 2.39
C THR A 162 -4.53 34.46 3.52
N LEU A 163 -5.41 33.51 3.88
CA LEU A 163 -6.28 33.59 5.05
C LEU A 163 -5.57 33.24 6.38
N GLY A 164 -4.24 33.06 6.37
CA GLY A 164 -3.43 32.79 7.56
C GLY A 164 -3.29 31.30 7.92
N TYR A 165 -3.78 30.38 7.10
CA TYR A 165 -3.57 28.94 7.34
C TYR A 165 -2.14 28.53 7.00
N SER A 166 -1.50 27.74 7.88
CA SER A 166 -0.23 27.10 7.56
C SER A 166 -0.39 26.10 6.41
N PRO A 167 0.66 25.80 5.62
CA PRO A 167 0.57 24.87 4.50
C PRO A 167 0.00 23.50 4.89
N ARG A 168 0.41 22.96 6.05
CA ARG A 168 -0.11 21.69 6.57
C ARG A 168 -1.60 21.75 6.92
N ARG A 169 -2.06 22.89 7.48
CA ARG A 169 -3.47 23.07 7.84
C ARG A 169 -4.34 23.30 6.60
N ALA A 170 -3.85 24.10 5.64
CA ALA A 170 -4.49 24.28 4.34
C ALA A 170 -4.67 22.95 3.61
N TRP A 171 -3.63 22.10 3.57
CA TRP A 171 -3.73 20.76 3.01
C TRP A 171 -4.78 19.90 3.73
N ARG A 172 -4.74 19.81 5.06
CA ARG A 172 -5.67 18.98 5.84
C ARG A 172 -7.14 19.39 5.70
N VAL A 173 -7.41 20.69 5.60
CA VAL A 173 -8.78 21.24 5.60
C VAL A 173 -9.35 21.38 4.19
N VAL A 174 -8.51 21.72 3.20
CA VAL A 174 -8.96 22.02 1.83
C VAL A 174 -8.54 20.93 0.85
N GLY A 175 -7.28 20.51 0.86
CA GLY A 175 -6.74 19.59 -0.14
C GLY A 175 -7.15 18.14 0.06
N TRP A 176 -6.92 17.60 1.25
CA TRP A 176 -7.19 16.20 1.55
C TRP A 176 -8.68 15.83 1.41
N PRO A 177 -9.66 16.60 1.92
CA PRO A 177 -11.07 16.24 1.82
C PRO A 177 -11.60 16.17 0.37
N GLN A 178 -10.96 16.87 -0.57
CA GLN A 178 -11.33 16.81 -1.99
C GLN A 178 -10.72 15.63 -2.73
N LEU A 179 -9.56 15.15 -2.28
CA LEU A 179 -8.83 14.03 -2.89
C LEU A 179 -9.20 12.69 -2.27
N ALA A 180 -9.37 12.61 -0.95
CA ALA A 180 -9.67 11.39 -0.21
C ALA A 180 -10.86 10.57 -0.77
N PRO A 181 -12.03 11.14 -1.12
CA PRO A 181 -13.17 10.34 -1.63
C PRO A 181 -12.96 9.83 -3.06
N ARG A 182 -11.85 10.20 -3.70
CA ARG A 182 -11.50 9.84 -5.08
C ARG A 182 -10.33 8.86 -5.16
N LEU A 183 -9.78 8.48 -4.00
CA LEU A 183 -8.71 7.51 -3.79
C LEU A 183 -9.31 6.27 -3.15
#